data_AF-A0A1B9DN27-F1
#
_entry.id   AF-A0A1B9DN27-F1
#
_cell.length_a   1.000
_cell.length_b   1.000
_cell.length_c   1.000
_cell.angle_alpha   90.00
_cell.angle_beta   90.00
_cell.angle_gamma   90.00
#
_symmetry.space_group_name_H-M   'P 1'
#
loop_
_entity.id
_entity.type
_entity.pdbx_description
1 polymer ?
#
loop_
_entity_poly.entity_id
_entity_poly.type
_entity_poly.pdbx_seq_one_letter_code
_entity_poly.pdbx_strand_id
1 'polypeptide(L)'
;MKTEQHELYEYARKRIKQKKRVYFHFVLLFLSSLFLFVATKVFKFNEGAHWHIWLITAWLFLFILHFTKVFITDRFMDKNWEREQIDRLVELQRKKIEELSNHINDEPTTK
;
A
#
# COMPACT_ATOMS: atom_id res chain seq x y z
N MET A 1 30.63 1.17 6.46
CA MET A 1 30.01 2.49 6.18
C MET A 1 29.24 2.57 4.85
N LYS A 2 29.85 2.62 3.65
CA LYS A 2 29.06 2.76 2.38
C LYS A 2 28.13 1.57 2.09
N THR A 3 28.54 0.36 2.44
CA THR A 3 27.77 -0.88 2.26
C THR A 3 26.58 -0.97 3.19
N GLU A 4 26.75 -0.64 4.47
CA GLU A 4 25.67 -0.70 5.48
C GLU A 4 24.54 0.30 5.18
N GLN A 5 24.87 1.53 4.77
CA GLN A 5 23.84 2.50 4.38
C GLN A 5 23.07 2.04 3.14
N HIS A 6 23.75 1.39 2.20
CA HIS A 6 23.11 0.82 1.02
C HIS A 6 22.16 -0.33 1.38
N GLU A 7 22.55 -1.21 2.31
CA GLU A 7 21.71 -2.31 2.78
C GLU A 7 20.46 -1.82 3.54
N LEU A 8 20.60 -0.82 4.41
CA LEU A 8 19.47 -0.19 5.11
C LEU A 8 18.48 0.42 4.11
N TYR A 9 18.99 1.11 3.09
CA TYR A 9 18.16 1.69 2.03
C TYR A 9 17.43 0.61 1.21
N GLU A 10 18.13 -0.44 0.77
CA GLU A 10 17.54 -1.54 0.01
C GLU A 10 16.48 -2.29 0.82
N TYR A 11 16.70 -2.49 2.12
CA TYR A 11 15.71 -3.03 3.03
C TYR A 11 14.47 -2.13 3.11
N ALA A 12 14.66 -0.83 3.35
CA ALA A 12 13.59 0.14 3.45
C ALA A 12 12.73 0.17 2.18
N ARG A 13 13.39 0.20 1.02
CA ARG A 13 12.74 0.16 -0.29
C ARG A 13 11.88 -1.09 -0.49
N LYS A 14 12.40 -2.28 -0.15
CA LYS A 14 11.62 -3.53 -0.21
C LYS A 14 10.37 -3.48 0.66
N ARG A 15 10.47 -2.94 1.88
CA ARG A 15 9.33 -2.80 2.81
C ARG A 15 8.27 -1.83 2.28
N ILE A 16 8.68 -0.70 1.70
CA ILE A 16 7.72 0.26 1.11
C ILE A 16 6.99 -0.34 -0.09
N LYS A 17 7.69 -1.11 -0.95
CA LYS A 17 7.06 -1.82 -2.08
C LYS A 17 6.00 -2.83 -1.62
N GLN A 18 6.25 -3.54 -0.52
CA GLN A 18 5.27 -4.44 0.08
C GLN A 18 4.05 -3.69 0.60
N LYS A 19 4.25 -2.58 1.33
CA LYS A 19 3.15 -1.71 1.79
C LYS A 19 2.30 -1.23 0.62
N LYS A 20 2.92 -0.74 -0.47
CA LYS A 20 2.22 -0.31 -1.69
C LYS A 20 1.30 -1.39 -2.24
N ARG A 21 1.75 -2.65 -2.28
CA ARG A 21 0.93 -3.78 -2.73
C ARG A 21 -0.26 -4.02 -1.80
N VAL A 22 -0.06 -4.01 -0.49
CA VAL A 22 -1.15 -4.21 0.49
C VAL A 22 -2.19 -3.09 0.38
N TYR A 23 -1.76 -1.83 0.29
CA TYR A 23 -2.68 -0.70 0.09
C TYR A 23 -3.48 -0.84 -1.21
N PHE A 24 -2.85 -1.27 -2.31
CA PHE A 24 -3.57 -1.55 -3.55
C PHE A 24 -4.65 -2.64 -3.35
N HIS A 25 -4.31 -3.74 -2.66
CA HIS A 25 -5.29 -4.79 -2.37
C HIS A 25 -6.41 -4.29 -1.46
N PHE A 26 -6.10 -3.45 -0.47
CA PHE A 26 -7.08 -2.87 0.45
C PHE A 26 -8.08 -1.97 -0.29
N VAL A 27 -7.58 -1.08 -1.16
CA VAL A 27 -8.42 -0.20 -1.98
C VAL A 27 -9.27 -1.02 -2.95
N LEU A 28 -8.69 -2.03 -3.61
CA LEU A 28 -9.41 -2.91 -4.51
C LEU A 28 -10.51 -3.69 -3.78
N LEU A 29 -10.24 -4.23 -2.60
CA LEU A 29 -11.22 -4.94 -1.78
C LEU A 29 -12.38 -4.02 -1.39
N PHE A 30 -12.08 -2.80 -0.94
CA PHE A 30 -13.08 -1.82 -0.53
C PHE A 30 -13.99 -1.43 -1.71
N LEU A 31 -13.42 -1.10 -2.87
CA LEU A 31 -14.18 -0.81 -4.08
C LEU A 31 -15.02 -2.01 -4.55
N SER A 32 -14.45 -3.21 -4.51
CA SER A 32 -15.14 -4.43 -4.92
C SER A 32 -16.32 -4.74 -3.99
N SER A 33 -16.15 -4.54 -2.68
CA SER A 33 -17.22 -4.68 -1.70
C SER A 33 -18.36 -3.68 -1.96
N LEU A 34 -18.03 -2.42 -2.22
CA LEU A 34 -19.01 -1.39 -2.56
C LEU A 34 -19.76 -1.72 -3.86
N PHE A 35 -19.04 -2.21 -4.88
CA PHE A 35 -19.65 -2.67 -6.13
C PHE A 35 -20.61 -3.83 -5.93
N LEU A 36 -20.21 -4.85 -5.16
CA LEU A 36 -21.09 -5.98 -4.85
C LEU A 36 -22.34 -5.51 -4.12
N PHE A 37 -22.21 -4.60 -3.15
CA PHE A 37 -23.36 -4.03 -2.43
C PHE A 37 -24.34 -3.30 -3.38
N VAL A 38 -23.83 -2.44 -4.26
CA VAL A 38 -24.64 -1.72 -5.24
C VAL A 38 -25.29 -2.70 -6.21
N ALA A 39 -24.55 -3.70 -6.69
CA ALA A 39 -25.08 -4.76 -7.52
C ALA A 39 -26.26 -5.45 -6.82
N THR A 40 -26.12 -5.91 -5.58
CA THR A 40 -27.22 -6.56 -4.86
C THR A 40 -28.47 -5.67 -4.71
N LYS A 41 -28.30 -4.35 -4.58
CA LYS A 41 -29.42 -3.40 -4.46
C LYS A 41 -30.10 -3.08 -5.79
N VAL A 42 -29.33 -2.95 -6.86
CA VAL A 42 -29.82 -2.65 -8.21
C VAL A 42 -30.44 -3.89 -8.85
N PHE A 43 -29.86 -5.06 -8.62
CA PHE A 43 -30.38 -6.35 -9.05
C PHE A 43 -31.50 -6.82 -8.12
N LYS A 44 -32.64 -6.13 -8.12
CA LYS A 44 -33.89 -6.81 -7.77
C LYS A 44 -34.07 -7.90 -8.83
N PHE A 45 -34.08 -9.18 -8.43
CA PHE A 45 -34.30 -10.36 -9.27
C PHE A 45 -35.73 -10.35 -9.85
N ASN A 46 -36.10 -9.30 -10.57
CA ASN A 46 -37.39 -9.20 -11.21
C ASN A 46 -37.27 -9.67 -12.67
N GLU A 47 -38.23 -10.48 -13.07
CA GLU A 47 -38.32 -11.17 -14.35
C GLU A 47 -38.34 -10.17 -15.51
N GLY A 48 -37.18 -9.93 -16.12
CA GLY A 48 -37.01 -8.97 -17.23
C GLY A 48 -35.55 -8.66 -17.51
N ALA A 49 -34.70 -9.69 -17.54
CA ALA A 49 -33.24 -9.58 -17.55
C ALA A 49 -32.70 -8.73 -18.72
N HIS A 50 -32.53 -7.44 -18.46
CA HIS A 50 -31.81 -6.51 -19.32
C HIS A 50 -30.30 -6.80 -19.23
N TRP A 51 -29.83 -7.80 -19.98
CA TRP A 51 -28.43 -8.22 -20.04
C TRP A 51 -27.45 -7.06 -20.29
N HIS A 52 -27.91 -6.03 -21.00
CA HIS A 52 -27.14 -4.80 -21.28
C HIS A 52 -26.82 -4.01 -19.99
N ILE A 53 -27.69 -4.01 -18.98
CA ILE A 53 -27.43 -3.38 -17.67
C ILE A 53 -26.27 -4.10 -16.98
N TRP A 54 -26.20 -5.44 -17.12
CA TRP A 54 -25.11 -6.23 -16.56
C TRP A 54 -23.77 -5.87 -17.22
N LEU A 55 -23.78 -5.73 -18.55
CA LEU A 55 -22.59 -5.37 -19.33
C LEU A 55 -22.11 -3.96 -19.01
N ILE A 56 -23.02 -2.97 -18.96
CA ILE A 56 -22.71 -1.58 -18.61
C ILE A 56 -22.21 -1.47 -17.17
N THR A 57 -22.85 -2.17 -16.23
CA THR A 57 -22.48 -2.15 -14.80
C THR A 57 -21.10 -2.76 -14.58
N ALA A 58 -20.80 -3.90 -15.20
CA ALA A 58 -19.48 -4.51 -15.15
C ALA A 58 -18.40 -3.60 -15.77
N TRP A 59 -18.70 -2.96 -16.91
CA TRP A 59 -17.77 -2.04 -17.57
C TRP A 59 -17.49 -0.79 -16.73
N LEU A 60 -18.54 -0.20 -16.15
CA LEU A 60 -18.42 0.94 -15.25
C LEU A 60 -17.56 0.59 -14.02
N PHE A 61 -17.75 -0.60 -13.45
CA PHE A 61 -16.93 -1.06 -12.33
C PHE A 61 -15.45 -1.22 -12.67
N LEU A 62 -15.14 -1.84 -13.81
CA LEU A 62 -13.76 -1.93 -14.30
C LEU A 62 -13.16 -0.54 -14.53
N PHE A 63 -13.96 0.41 -15.03
CA PHE A 63 -13.52 1.78 -15.23
C PHE A 63 -13.22 2.49 -13.91
N ILE A 64 -14.08 2.34 -12.90
CA ILE A 64 -13.86 2.89 -11.56
C ILE A 64 -12.59 2.28 -10.93
N LEU A 65 -12.40 0.96 -11.03
CA LEU A 65 -11.17 0.30 -10.56
C LEU A 65 -9.91 0.87 -11.25
N HIS A 66 -9.95 1.03 -12.58
CA HIS A 66 -8.84 1.60 -13.33
C HIS A 66 -8.57 3.06 -12.91
N PHE A 67 -9.62 3.87 -12.78
CA PHE A 67 -9.54 5.26 -12.35
C PHE A 67 -8.91 5.37 -10.96
N THR A 68 -9.40 4.61 -9.98
CA THR A 68 -8.85 4.63 -8.61
C THR A 68 -7.40 4.13 -8.54
N LYS A 69 -7.05 3.11 -9.34
CA LYS A 69 -5.65 2.64 -9.44
C LYS A 69 -4.73 3.75 -9.94
N VAL A 70 -5.08 4.40 -11.06
CA VAL A 70 -4.22 5.38 -11.73
C VAL A 70 -4.22 6.73 -11.02
N PHE A 71 -5.39 7.24 -10.61
CA PHE A 71 -5.50 8.59 -10.05
C PHE A 71 -5.29 8.68 -8.55
N ILE A 72 -5.64 7.63 -7.77
CA ILE A 72 -5.44 7.63 -6.32
C ILE A 72 -4.16 6.88 -5.98
N THR A 73 -4.08 5.59 -6.30
CA THR A 73 -2.95 4.75 -5.84
C THR A 73 -1.62 5.20 -6.42
N ASP A 74 -1.56 5.47 -7.73
CA ASP A 74 -0.31 5.88 -8.38
C ASP A 74 0.08 7.34 -8.10
N ARG A 75 -0.88 8.26 -7.95
CA ARG A 75 -0.59 9.66 -7.58
C ARG A 75 -0.18 9.79 -6.11
N PHE A 76 -0.85 9.07 -5.21
CA PHE A 76 -0.54 9.13 -3.77
C PHE A 76 0.80 8.46 -3.44
N MET A 77 1.14 7.37 -4.13
CA MET A 77 2.45 6.69 -4.00
C MET A 77 3.36 6.99 -5.19
N ASP A 78 3.53 8.27 -5.47
CA ASP A 78 4.55 8.77 -6.38
C ASP A 78 5.96 8.52 -5.79
N LYS A 79 6.99 8.57 -6.64
CA LYS A 79 8.40 8.45 -6.28
C LYS A 79 8.82 9.39 -5.15
N ASN A 80 8.22 10.58 -5.05
CA ASN A 80 8.55 11.51 -3.98
C ASN A 80 8.06 11.01 -2.61
N TRP A 81 6.85 10.47 -2.55
CA TRP A 81 6.33 9.82 -1.35
C TRP A 81 7.16 8.59 -0.97
N GLU A 82 7.55 7.77 -1.96
CA GLU A 82 8.41 6.59 -1.73
C GLU A 82 9.75 6.99 -1.10
N ARG A 83 10.39 8.05 -1.61
CA ARG A 83 11.64 8.57 -1.05
C ARG A 83 11.48 9.09 0.37
N GLU A 84 10.45 9.90 0.65
CA GLU A 84 10.21 10.43 1.99
C GLU A 84 10.00 9.30 3.02
N GLN A 85 9.29 8.24 2.64
CA GLN A 85 9.08 7.08 3.51
C GLN A 85 10.35 6.27 3.74
N ILE A 86 11.20 6.14 2.71
CA ILE A 86 12.50 5.46 2.83
C ILE A 86 13.42 6.26 3.77
N ASP A 87 13.55 7.57 3.55
CA ASP A 87 14.42 8.44 4.35
C ASP A 87 14.01 8.41 5.82
N ARG A 88 12.70 8.51 6.10
CA ARG A 88 12.15 8.37 7.45
C ARG A 88 12.50 7.02 8.09
N LEU A 89 12.41 5.92 7.32
CA LEU A 89 12.70 4.59 7.85
C LEU A 89 14.19 4.39 8.13
N VAL A 90 15.05 4.89 7.25
CA VAL A 90 16.52 4.85 7.42
C VAL A 90 16.93 5.68 8.62
N GLU A 91 16.33 6.86 8.83
CA GLU A 91 16.61 7.68 10.01
C GLU A 91 16.23 6.97 11.31
N LEU A 92 15.06 6.33 11.35
CA LEU A 92 14.62 5.53 12.50
C LEU A 92 15.56 4.36 12.78
N GLN A 93 16.02 3.66 11.74
CA GLN A 93 16.99 2.57 11.89
C GLN A 93 18.32 3.09 12.43
N ARG A 94 18.80 4.25 11.95
CA ARG A 94 20.05 4.85 12.44
C ARG A 94 19.96 5.24 13.91
N LYS A 95 18.85 5.86 14.34
CA LYS A 95 18.60 6.20 15.76
C LYS A 95 18.56 4.94 16.63
N LYS A 96 17.92 3.87 16.14
CA LYS A 96 17.86 2.60 16.88
C LYS A 96 19.22 1.96 17.04
N ILE A 97 20.08 2.02 16.02
CA ILE A 97 21.47 1.52 16.10
C ILE A 97 22.28 2.33 17.12
N GLU A 98 22.13 3.66 17.12
CA GLU A 98 22.80 4.55 18.08
C GLU A 98 22.36 4.27 19.52
N GLU A 99 21.05 4.11 19.75
CA GLU A 99 20.49 3.72 21.05
C GLU A 99 21.04 2.37 21.53
N LEU A 100 21.04 1.35 20.66
CA LEU A 100 21.62 0.04 20.99
C LEU A 100 23.12 0.11 21.29
N SER A 101 23.88 0.93 20.53
CA SER A 101 25.31 1.12 20.78
C SER A 101 25.56 1.78 22.13
N ASN A 102 24.73 2.74 22.54
CA ASN A 102 24.85 3.38 23.85
C ASN A 102 24.52 2.38 24.97
N HIS A 103 23.45 1.58 24.83
CA HIS A 103 23.13 0.53 25.81
C HIS A 103 24.24 -0.51 25.99
N ILE A 104 24.91 -0.93 24.91
CA ILE A 104 26.03 -1.88 24.98
C ILE A 104 27.26 -1.26 25.70
N ASN A 105 27.50 0.05 25.52
CA ASN A 105 28.59 0.74 26.19
C ASN A 105 28.27 1.04 27.68
N ASP A 106 26.99 1.23 28.00
CA ASP A 106 26.51 1.49 29.36
C ASP A 106 26.30 0.21 30.20
N GLU A 107 26.13 -0.96 29.58
CA GLU A 107 26.24 -2.25 30.26
C GLU A 107 27.72 -2.62 30.46
N PRO A 108 28.29 -2.52 31.67
CA PRO A 108 29.62 -3.06 31.91
C PRO A 108 29.53 -4.57 31.71
N THR A 109 30.32 -5.10 30.79
CA THR A 109 30.46 -6.54 30.55
C THR A 109 30.58 -7.27 31.88
N THR A 110 29.49 -7.86 32.37
CA THR A 110 29.51 -8.74 33.52
C THR A 110 30.31 -9.96 33.10
N LYS A 111 31.53 -10.04 33.66
CA LYS A 111 32.41 -11.21 33.62
C LYS A 111 31.68 -12.45 34.13
#